data_AF-A0A7K8XYQ7-F1
#
_entry.id   AF-A0A7K8XYQ7-F1
#
_cell.length_a   1.000
_cell.length_b   1.000
_cell.length_c   1.000
_cell.angle_alpha   90.00
_cell.angle_beta   90.00
_cell.angle_gamma   90.00
#
_symmetry.space_group_name_H-M   'P 1'
#
loop_
_entity.id
_entity.type
_entity.pdbx_description
1 polymer ?
#
loop_
_entity_poly.entity_id
_entity_poly.type
_entity_poly.pdbx_seq_one_letter_code
_entity_poly.pdbx_strand_id
1 'polypeptide(L)'
;SWVRLGPDGSSWVRLGPDGSSWVRLGPDGSSWVRLGPDGSSWVRLGPDGSSWVRLGPDGSSWVRLGPDGSSWVRLGPDGSSWVRLGPDGSSWVRLGPDGSSWVRLGPDGSSWVRLGPDGSSWVRLGPDGSSWVRLGPDGSSWVRLGPDGSSWVRLGPDGSSWVRLGPDGSSWVRLGPDGSSWVRLGPDGSSWVRLGPDGSSWVRL
;
A
#
# COMPACT_ATOMS: atom_id res chain seq x y z
N SER A 1 24.23 -4.52 6.86
CA SER A 1 24.30 -5.16 8.21
C SER A 1 23.32 -6.31 8.35
N TRP A 2 23.41 -7.15 9.40
CA TRP A 2 22.52 -8.30 9.64
C TRP A 2 22.07 -8.40 11.11
N VAL A 3 20.77 -8.60 11.35
CA VAL A 3 20.19 -8.83 12.69
C VAL A 3 19.12 -9.92 12.67
N ARG A 4 19.15 -10.80 13.68
CA ARG A 4 18.12 -11.80 13.93
C ARG A 4 17.84 -11.91 15.44
N LEU A 5 16.59 -11.69 15.85
CA LEU A 5 16.13 -12.01 17.21
C LEU A 5 15.26 -13.28 17.23
N GLY A 6 15.02 -13.80 18.44
CA GLY A 6 14.11 -14.92 18.71
C GLY A 6 12.70 -14.43 19.05
N PRO A 7 11.85 -15.29 19.64
CA PRO A 7 10.63 -14.86 20.31
C PRO A 7 10.98 -14.17 21.63
N ASP A 8 10.41 -13.00 21.87
CA ASP A 8 10.50 -12.27 23.15
C ASP A 8 9.22 -11.45 23.41
N GLY A 9 9.20 -10.66 24.48
CA GLY A 9 8.04 -9.82 24.80
C GLY A 9 7.91 -8.60 23.88
N SER A 10 9.02 -8.08 23.35
CA SER A 10 9.08 -6.95 22.42
C SER A 10 10.48 -6.86 21.82
N SER A 11 10.59 -6.96 20.49
CA SER A 11 11.87 -6.93 19.79
C SER A 11 12.19 -5.55 19.19
N TRP A 12 13.43 -5.07 19.33
CA TRP A 12 13.85 -3.74 18.85
C TRP A 12 15.16 -3.80 18.03
N VAL A 13 15.14 -3.23 16.82
CA VAL A 13 16.32 -3.20 15.93
C VAL A 13 16.51 -1.85 15.27
N ARG A 14 17.75 -1.35 15.33
CA ARG A 14 18.21 -0.18 14.60
C ARG A 14 19.52 -0.49 13.89
N LEU A 15 19.56 -0.25 12.58
CA LEU A 15 20.79 -0.24 11.80
C LEU A 15 21.15 1.19 11.35
N GLY A 16 22.45 1.41 11.12
CA GLY A 16 22.97 2.67 10.58
C GLY A 16 22.86 2.71 9.04
N PRO A 17 23.48 3.70 8.39
CA PRO A 17 23.72 3.65 6.95
C PRO A 17 24.76 2.56 6.64
N ASP A 18 24.46 1.69 5.67
CA ASP A 18 25.47 0.86 5.00
C ASP A 18 25.04 0.58 3.54
N GLY A 19 25.56 -0.48 2.92
CA GLY A 19 25.24 -0.83 1.53
C GLY A 19 24.22 -1.96 1.36
N SER A 20 23.83 -2.66 2.43
CA SER A 20 22.75 -3.66 2.45
C SER A 20 22.36 -4.07 3.89
N SER A 21 21.28 -3.52 4.45
CA SER A 21 20.77 -3.85 5.79
C SER A 21 19.70 -4.94 5.82
N TRP A 22 19.81 -5.90 6.74
CA TRP A 22 18.93 -7.06 6.87
C TRP A 22 18.46 -7.28 8.32
N VAL A 23 17.15 -7.40 8.53
CA VAL A 23 16.57 -7.65 9.86
C VAL A 23 15.45 -8.69 9.83
N ARG A 24 15.48 -9.58 10.83
CA ARG A 24 14.43 -10.55 11.10
C ARG A 24 14.08 -10.61 12.59
N LEU A 25 12.81 -10.41 12.92
CA LEU A 25 12.27 -10.64 14.26
C LEU A 25 11.51 -11.98 14.36
N GLY A 26 11.32 -12.44 15.59
CA GLY A 26 10.51 -13.63 15.91
C GLY A 26 9.03 -13.28 16.06
N PRO A 27 8.19 -14.22 16.54
CA PRO A 27 6.88 -13.90 17.09
C PRO A 27 7.04 -13.23 18.45
N ASP A 28 6.34 -12.13 18.69
CA ASP A 28 6.48 -11.32 19.89
C ASP A 28 5.20 -10.54 20.23
N GLY A 29 5.25 -9.71 21.27
CA GLY A 29 4.15 -8.81 21.63
C GLY A 29 4.21 -7.44 20.93
N SER A 30 5.38 -7.05 20.39
CA SER A 30 5.59 -5.81 19.62
C SER A 30 6.97 -5.79 18.93
N SER A 31 7.02 -6.01 17.62
CA SER A 31 8.25 -5.96 16.82
C SER A 31 8.52 -4.56 16.26
N TRP A 32 9.73 -4.04 16.43
CA TRP A 32 10.15 -2.71 15.96
C TRP A 32 11.47 -2.73 15.18
N VAL A 33 11.47 -2.21 13.95
CA VAL A 33 12.68 -2.15 13.11
C VAL A 33 12.86 -0.84 12.36
N ARG A 34 14.09 -0.33 12.37
CA ARG A 34 14.52 0.86 11.62
C ARG A 34 15.86 0.64 10.92
N LEU A 35 15.90 0.84 9.60
CA LEU A 35 17.15 0.86 8.82
C LEU A 35 17.59 2.30 8.50
N GLY A 36 18.86 2.47 8.12
CA GLY A 36 19.42 3.75 7.68
C GLY A 36 19.08 4.08 6.22
N PRO A 37 19.64 5.16 5.66
CA PRO A 37 19.81 5.27 4.22
C PRO A 37 20.73 4.13 3.74
N ASP A 38 20.39 3.49 2.64
CA ASP A 38 21.00 2.21 2.26
C ASP A 38 21.19 2.08 0.74
N GLY A 39 21.98 1.08 0.32
CA GLY A 39 21.93 0.57 -1.05
C GLY A 39 20.83 -0.47 -1.26
N SER A 40 20.40 -1.17 -0.19
CA SER A 40 19.23 -2.07 -0.15
C SER A 40 18.81 -2.42 1.28
N SER A 41 17.70 -1.87 1.76
CA SER A 41 17.13 -2.15 3.08
C SER A 41 16.11 -3.32 3.09
N TRP A 42 16.26 -4.28 4.01
CA TRP A 42 15.40 -5.48 4.14
C TRP A 42 14.92 -5.78 5.56
N VAL A 43 13.60 -5.96 5.74
CA VAL A 43 13.01 -6.30 7.05
C VAL A 43 11.88 -7.33 6.98
N ARG A 44 11.83 -8.21 7.97
CA ARG A 44 10.75 -9.15 8.24
C ARG A 44 10.39 -9.22 9.73
N LEU A 45 9.12 -9.02 10.07
CA LEU A 45 8.58 -9.28 11.41
C LEU A 45 7.86 -10.64 11.50
N GLY A 46 7.59 -11.11 12.72
CA GLY A 46 6.82 -12.32 12.99
C GLY A 46 5.30 -12.08 13.04
N PRO A 47 4.52 -13.08 13.47
CA PRO A 47 3.18 -12.86 14.03
C PRO A 47 3.30 -12.11 15.36
N ASP A 48 2.45 -11.14 15.59
CA ASP A 48 2.68 -10.09 16.59
C ASP A 48 1.38 -9.64 17.25
N GLY A 49 1.46 -8.90 18.37
CA GLY A 49 0.39 -8.00 18.77
C GLY A 49 0.31 -6.77 17.85
N SER A 50 1.46 -6.19 17.47
CA SER A 50 1.53 -4.94 16.70
C SER A 50 2.90 -4.71 16.02
N SER A 51 3.02 -5.11 14.75
CA SER A 51 4.30 -5.06 14.02
C SER A 51 4.61 -3.70 13.38
N TRP A 52 5.83 -3.18 13.59
CA TRP A 52 6.28 -1.86 13.12
C TRP A 52 7.63 -1.82 12.42
N VAL A 53 7.67 -1.24 11.21
CA VAL A 53 8.92 -1.12 10.44
C VAL A 53 9.04 0.17 9.64
N ARG A 54 10.27 0.71 9.57
CA ARG A 54 10.64 1.83 8.71
C ARG A 54 12.00 1.66 8.03
N LEU A 55 12.09 1.99 6.74
CA LEU A 55 13.36 2.11 6.00
C LEU A 55 13.76 3.57 5.74
N GLY A 56 15.02 3.78 5.37
CA GLY A 56 15.54 5.08 4.92
C GLY A 56 15.35 5.31 3.42
N PRO A 57 15.93 6.39 2.86
CA PRO A 57 16.11 6.55 1.42
C PRO A 57 17.05 5.47 0.88
N ASP A 58 16.80 5.01 -0.34
CA ASP A 58 17.38 3.76 -0.82
C ASP A 58 17.53 3.77 -2.36
N GLY A 59 18.27 2.80 -2.90
CA GLY A 59 18.00 2.36 -4.27
C GLY A 59 16.73 1.51 -4.33
N SER A 60 16.54 0.63 -3.35
CA SER A 60 15.50 -0.40 -3.30
C SER A 60 15.20 -0.85 -1.86
N SER A 61 14.23 -0.21 -1.24
CA SER A 61 13.78 -0.57 0.11
C SER A 61 12.80 -1.78 0.06
N TRP A 62 12.79 -2.64 1.09
CA TRP A 62 11.88 -3.82 1.25
C TRP A 62 11.45 -4.14 2.69
N VAL A 63 10.14 -4.33 2.90
CA VAL A 63 9.61 -4.75 4.22
C VAL A 63 8.45 -5.74 4.13
N ARG A 64 8.29 -6.57 5.18
CA ARG A 64 7.15 -7.44 5.42
C ARG A 64 6.83 -7.63 6.91
N LEU A 65 5.54 -7.74 7.24
CA LEU A 65 5.04 -8.18 8.55
C LEU A 65 4.43 -9.60 8.52
N GLY A 66 4.15 -10.14 9.70
CA GLY A 66 3.28 -11.30 9.90
C GLY A 66 1.83 -10.88 10.21
N PRO A 67 0.98 -11.85 10.61
CA PRO A 67 -0.37 -11.57 11.10
C PRO A 67 -0.36 -10.94 12.50
N ASP A 68 -1.29 -10.06 12.81
CA ASP A 68 -1.35 -9.35 14.09
C ASP A 68 -2.75 -8.77 14.37
N GLY A 69 -2.89 -8.01 15.47
CA GLY A 69 -4.06 -7.14 15.65
C GLY A 69 -3.99 -5.89 14.76
N SER A 70 -2.78 -5.43 14.43
CA SER A 70 -2.56 -4.27 13.54
C SER A 70 -1.10 -4.18 13.07
N SER A 71 -0.91 -4.18 11.77
CA SER A 71 0.39 -4.16 11.13
C SER A 71 0.74 -2.74 10.66
N TRP A 72 2.01 -2.31 10.73
CA TRP A 72 2.50 -1.04 10.14
C TRP A 72 3.90 -1.07 9.53
N VAL A 73 4.02 -0.53 8.32
CA VAL A 73 5.25 -0.50 7.52
C VAL A 73 5.43 0.86 6.86
N ARG A 74 6.68 1.23 6.58
CA ARG A 74 7.02 2.35 5.69
C ARG A 74 8.38 2.18 5.02
N LEU A 75 8.46 2.56 3.74
CA LEU A 75 9.70 2.68 2.98
C LEU A 75 9.98 4.18 2.71
N GLY A 76 11.18 4.52 2.24
CA GLY A 76 11.60 5.91 2.03
C GLY A 76 12.23 6.14 0.65
N PRO A 77 12.34 7.41 0.20
CA PRO A 77 12.46 7.78 -1.20
C PRO A 77 13.60 7.13 -1.98
N ASP A 78 13.30 6.83 -3.24
CA ASP A 78 13.85 5.63 -3.85
C ASP A 78 13.74 5.55 -5.37
N GLY A 79 14.51 4.63 -5.95
CA GLY A 79 14.17 4.01 -7.25
C GLY A 79 13.22 2.81 -7.12
N SER A 80 12.70 2.52 -5.92
CA SER A 80 11.67 1.51 -5.61
C SER A 80 11.35 1.38 -4.10
N SER A 81 10.12 1.76 -3.71
CA SER A 81 9.51 1.44 -2.41
C SER A 81 8.57 0.22 -2.48
N TRP A 82 8.18 -0.36 -1.32
CA TRP A 82 7.56 -1.70 -1.16
C TRP A 82 7.03 -1.99 0.27
N VAL A 83 5.86 -1.47 0.62
CA VAL A 83 5.34 -1.51 1.99
C VAL A 83 4.34 -2.71 2.13
N ARG A 84 4.31 -3.46 3.26
CA ARG A 84 3.54 -4.75 3.34
C ARG A 84 3.19 -5.27 4.75
N LEU A 85 1.90 -5.26 5.09
CA LEU A 85 1.28 -5.72 6.34
C LEU A 85 0.82 -7.20 6.22
N GLY A 86 0.38 -7.84 7.30
CA GLY A 86 -0.19 -9.21 7.28
C GLY A 86 -1.49 -9.35 8.09
N PRO A 87 -2.27 -10.44 7.89
CA PRO A 87 -3.70 -10.58 8.28
C PRO A 87 -4.03 -10.36 9.76
N ASP A 88 -5.22 -9.82 10.02
CA ASP A 88 -5.15 -8.54 10.72
C ASP A 88 -6.43 -8.05 11.42
N GLY A 89 -6.25 -6.97 12.17
CA GLY A 89 -7.19 -5.86 12.21
C GLY A 89 -6.72 -4.59 11.45
N SER A 90 -5.58 -4.61 10.74
CA SER A 90 -5.30 -3.85 9.48
C SER A 90 -4.18 -4.43 8.55
N SER A 91 -4.42 -4.87 7.27
CA SER A 91 -3.37 -5.35 6.29
C SER A 91 -2.85 -4.33 5.22
N TRP A 92 -2.47 -4.77 3.99
CA TRP A 92 -1.19 -4.65 3.18
C TRP A 92 -0.67 -3.24 2.72
N VAL A 93 0.36 -3.08 1.85
CA VAL A 93 0.78 -1.69 1.43
C VAL A 93 1.61 -1.35 0.12
N ARG A 94 1.68 -2.05 -1.05
CA ARG A 94 2.79 -1.75 -2.03
C ARG A 94 2.85 -0.31 -2.62
N LEU A 95 3.95 0.41 -2.31
CA LEU A 95 4.48 1.65 -2.93
C LEU A 95 5.28 1.44 -4.25
N GLY A 96 5.49 2.45 -5.09
CA GLY A 96 6.26 2.40 -6.35
C GLY A 96 7.69 2.98 -6.26
N PRO A 97 8.45 3.03 -7.38
CA PRO A 97 9.62 3.90 -7.58
C PRO A 97 9.20 5.37 -7.62
N ASP A 98 9.60 6.17 -6.64
CA ASP A 98 8.79 7.34 -6.31
C ASP A 98 9.42 8.73 -6.50
N GLY A 99 8.60 9.65 -6.99
CA GLY A 99 8.63 11.02 -6.48
C GLY A 99 7.96 11.08 -5.11
N SER A 100 6.80 10.40 -4.97
CA SER A 100 6.19 10.08 -3.66
C SER A 100 5.01 9.09 -3.75
N SER A 101 5.24 7.86 -3.32
CA SER A 101 4.27 6.76 -3.36
C SER A 101 3.65 6.53 -1.98
N TRP A 102 2.31 6.47 -1.92
CA TRP A 102 1.54 6.25 -0.69
C TRP A 102 0.41 5.24 -0.80
N VAL A 103 0.45 4.25 0.07
CA VAL A 103 -0.60 3.23 0.19
C VAL A 103 -1.02 3.10 1.63
N ARG A 104 -2.28 2.72 1.82
CA ARG A 104 -2.80 2.22 3.07
C ARG A 104 -3.96 1.25 2.84
N LEU A 105 -4.07 0.31 3.75
CA LEU A 105 -5.07 -0.75 3.79
C LEU A 105 -5.67 -0.86 5.21
N GLY A 106 -6.72 -1.65 5.34
CA GLY A 106 -7.72 -1.52 6.41
C GLY A 106 -7.94 -2.81 7.21
N PRO A 107 -8.81 -2.79 8.24
CA PRO A 107 -9.24 -3.98 8.99
C PRO A 107 -9.97 -4.97 8.07
N ASP A 108 -9.29 -6.02 7.65
CA ASP A 108 -9.69 -6.77 6.47
C ASP A 108 -9.88 -8.29 6.67
N GLY A 109 -10.77 -8.84 5.84
CA GLY A 109 -10.65 -10.23 5.44
C GLY A 109 -9.55 -10.43 4.40
N SER A 110 -9.36 -9.47 3.47
CA SER A 110 -8.27 -9.49 2.48
C SER A 110 -8.12 -8.18 1.66
N SER A 111 -7.43 -7.17 2.19
CA SER A 111 -7.25 -5.88 1.53
C SER A 111 -5.91 -5.78 0.75
N TRP A 112 -5.92 -5.22 -0.46
CA TRP A 112 -4.79 -5.26 -1.42
C TRP A 112 -4.56 -4.01 -2.30
N VAL A 113 -3.32 -3.53 -2.39
CA VAL A 113 -2.98 -2.29 -3.11
C VAL A 113 -1.58 -2.33 -3.73
N ARG A 114 -1.46 -1.64 -4.87
CA ARG A 114 -0.20 -1.34 -5.56
C ARG A 114 -0.17 0.03 -6.23
N LEU A 115 1.01 0.64 -6.22
CA LEU A 115 1.38 1.84 -6.99
C LEU A 115 2.23 1.59 -8.24
N GLY A 116 2.28 2.60 -9.10
CA GLY A 116 3.19 2.73 -10.24
C GLY A 116 4.37 3.65 -9.92
N PRO A 117 5.32 3.83 -10.86
CA PRO A 117 6.32 4.89 -10.76
C PRO A 117 5.66 6.25 -11.00
N ASP A 118 5.84 7.18 -10.08
CA ASP A 118 4.97 8.34 -9.96
C ASP A 118 5.71 9.68 -9.87
N GLY A 119 4.97 10.76 -10.15
CA GLY A 119 5.20 12.03 -9.45
C GLY A 119 4.62 11.99 -8.04
N SER A 120 3.39 11.47 -7.89
CA SER A 120 2.68 11.35 -6.60
C SER A 120 1.48 10.39 -6.68
N SER A 121 1.63 9.11 -6.30
CA SER A 121 0.52 8.14 -6.36
C SER A 121 0.01 7.72 -4.97
N TRP A 122 -1.32 7.67 -4.80
CA TRP A 122 -1.99 7.66 -3.49
C TRP A 122 -3.18 6.70 -3.43
N VAL A 123 -3.18 5.77 -2.48
CA VAL A 123 -4.27 4.80 -2.31
C VAL A 123 -4.62 4.53 -0.86
N ARG A 124 -5.92 4.38 -0.59
CA ARG A 124 -6.45 3.93 0.70
C ARG A 124 -7.64 2.98 0.52
N LEU A 125 -7.67 1.87 1.26
CA LEU A 125 -8.87 1.02 1.37
C LEU A 125 -9.55 1.17 2.73
N GLY A 126 -10.78 0.64 2.83
CA GLY A 126 -11.60 0.59 4.05
C GLY A 126 -11.70 -0.83 4.59
N PRO A 127 -12.40 -1.05 5.72
CA PRO A 127 -12.69 -2.38 6.25
C PRO A 127 -13.61 -3.17 5.32
N ASP A 128 -13.24 -4.39 5.02
CA ASP A 128 -13.71 -5.10 3.83
C ASP A 128 -13.69 -6.62 3.99
N GLY A 129 -14.56 -7.29 3.23
CA GLY A 129 -14.35 -8.70 2.90
C GLY A 129 -13.14 -8.88 1.98
N SER A 130 -13.02 -8.04 0.94
CA SER A 130 -11.91 -8.10 -0.04
C SER A 130 -11.80 -6.88 -0.97
N SER A 131 -10.80 -6.03 -0.76
CA SER A 131 -10.66 -4.75 -1.46
C SER A 131 -9.34 -4.63 -2.23
N TRP A 132 -9.34 -4.03 -3.43
CA TRP A 132 -8.28 -4.17 -4.44
C TRP A 132 -8.01 -2.90 -5.25
N VAL A 133 -6.76 -2.42 -5.29
CA VAL A 133 -6.39 -1.23 -6.10
C VAL A 133 -5.06 -1.36 -6.82
N ARG A 134 -5.02 -0.78 -8.01
CA ARG A 134 -3.82 -0.55 -8.81
C ARG A 134 -3.80 0.86 -9.41
N LEU A 135 -2.73 1.60 -9.14
CA LEU A 135 -2.37 2.82 -9.87
C LEU A 135 -1.42 2.55 -11.04
N GLY A 136 -1.47 3.43 -12.05
CA GLY A 136 -0.59 3.45 -13.21
C GLY A 136 0.63 4.34 -12.98
N PRO A 137 1.50 4.55 -13.99
CA PRO A 137 2.52 5.60 -13.96
C PRO A 137 1.90 6.95 -14.30
N ASP A 138 2.10 7.94 -13.44
CA ASP A 138 1.21 9.09 -13.32
C ASP A 138 1.92 10.39 -12.97
N GLY A 139 1.32 11.50 -13.39
CA GLY A 139 1.61 12.82 -12.81
C GLY A 139 1.10 12.91 -11.37
N SER A 140 -0.15 12.50 -11.11
CA SER A 140 -0.74 12.42 -9.77
C SER A 140 -2.01 11.56 -9.72
N SER A 141 -1.96 10.41 -9.07
CA SER A 141 -3.05 9.43 -9.08
C SER A 141 -3.60 9.09 -7.69
N TRP A 142 -4.92 8.98 -7.56
CA TRP A 142 -5.64 8.93 -6.28
C TRP A 142 -6.76 7.88 -6.26
N VAL A 143 -6.76 7.01 -5.25
CA VAL A 143 -7.82 6.00 -5.06
C VAL A 143 -8.29 5.87 -3.62
N ARG A 144 -9.60 5.74 -3.47
CA ARG A 144 -10.26 5.38 -2.23
C ARG A 144 -11.30 4.28 -2.44
N LEU A 145 -11.17 3.18 -1.68
CA LEU A 145 -12.25 2.23 -1.46
C LEU A 145 -12.96 2.51 -0.12
N GLY A 146 -14.22 2.10 -0.02
CA GLY A 146 -15.10 2.28 1.15
C GLY A 146 -15.72 0.94 1.53
N PRO A 147 -16.29 0.79 2.74
CA PRO A 147 -16.49 -0.52 3.36
C PRO A 147 -17.41 -1.46 2.59
N ASP A 148 -16.92 -2.66 2.30
CA ASP A 148 -17.41 -3.47 1.19
C ASP A 148 -17.38 -4.98 1.41
N GLY A 149 -18.28 -5.71 0.74
CA GLY A 149 -18.11 -7.15 0.54
C GLY A 149 -16.97 -7.48 -0.42
N SER A 150 -16.84 -6.68 -1.49
CA SER A 150 -15.69 -6.68 -2.39
C SER A 150 -15.54 -5.34 -3.10
N SER A 151 -14.32 -4.91 -3.43
CA SER A 151 -14.13 -3.63 -4.14
C SER A 151 -12.84 -3.57 -4.97
N TRP A 152 -12.89 -2.94 -6.15
CA TRP A 152 -11.83 -3.02 -7.18
C TRP A 152 -11.59 -1.70 -7.91
N VAL A 153 -10.33 -1.27 -8.04
CA VAL A 153 -9.93 -0.10 -8.85
C VAL A 153 -8.69 -0.35 -9.70
N ARG A 154 -8.73 0.20 -10.91
CA ARG A 154 -7.59 0.35 -11.80
C ARG A 154 -7.56 1.73 -12.45
N LEU A 155 -6.43 2.42 -12.36
CA LEU A 155 -6.12 3.58 -13.19
C LEU A 155 -5.12 3.21 -14.30
N GLY A 156 -5.17 3.97 -15.40
CA GLY A 156 -4.21 3.92 -16.50
C GLY A 156 -3.04 4.89 -16.27
N PRO A 157 -2.17 5.10 -17.27
CA PRO A 157 -1.15 6.16 -17.21
C PRO A 157 -1.77 7.53 -17.49
N ASP A 158 -1.58 8.49 -16.58
CA ASP A 158 -2.40 9.71 -16.55
C ASP A 158 -1.61 10.98 -16.22
N GLY A 159 -2.15 12.13 -16.64
CA GLY A 159 -1.73 13.43 -16.12
C GLY A 159 -2.23 13.66 -14.68
N SER A 160 -3.49 13.33 -14.39
CA SER A 160 -4.03 13.30 -13.02
C SER A 160 -5.31 12.46 -12.91
N SER A 161 -5.32 11.44 -12.04
CA SER A 161 -6.39 10.44 -11.98
C SER A 161 -7.01 10.27 -10.59
N TRP A 162 -8.35 10.17 -10.53
CA TRP A 162 -9.10 10.11 -9.26
C TRP A 162 -10.15 9.00 -9.27
N VAL A 163 -10.23 8.20 -8.20
CA VAL A 163 -11.26 7.18 -7.98
C VAL A 163 -11.73 7.17 -6.53
N ARG A 164 -13.05 7.02 -6.36
CA ARG A 164 -13.70 6.84 -5.07
C ARG A 164 -14.91 5.93 -5.23
N LEU A 165 -14.89 4.78 -4.57
CA LEU A 165 -16.07 3.91 -4.43
C LEU A 165 -16.78 4.12 -3.08
N GLY A 166 -18.05 3.69 -3.01
CA GLY A 166 -18.93 3.82 -1.85
C GLY A 166 -19.02 2.52 -1.04
N PRO A 167 -19.77 2.49 0.08
CA PRO A 167 -19.99 1.28 0.86
C PRO A 167 -20.91 0.32 0.10
N ASP A 168 -20.48 -0.94 -0.10
CA ASP A 168 -21.12 -1.76 -1.14
C ASP A 168 -21.01 -3.29 -1.05
N GLY A 169 -21.68 -3.97 -1.98
CA GLY A 169 -21.62 -5.42 -2.10
C GLY A 169 -20.40 -5.92 -2.88
N SER A 170 -20.03 -5.28 -3.99
CA SER A 170 -19.01 -5.75 -4.97
C SER A 170 -18.60 -4.68 -6.01
N SER A 171 -17.78 -3.68 -5.67
CA SER A 171 -17.55 -2.48 -6.49
C SER A 171 -16.37 -2.57 -7.47
N TRP A 172 -16.45 -1.81 -8.58
CA TRP A 172 -15.47 -1.89 -9.69
C TRP A 172 -15.27 -0.54 -10.38
N VAL A 173 -14.03 -0.09 -10.56
CA VAL A 173 -13.65 1.06 -11.41
C VAL A 173 -12.42 0.75 -12.27
N ARG A 174 -12.42 1.23 -13.52
CA ARG A 174 -11.32 1.07 -14.48
C ARG A 174 -11.30 2.22 -15.50
N LEU A 175 -10.42 3.21 -15.29
CA LEU A 175 -10.20 4.30 -16.26
C LEU A 175 -9.06 3.94 -17.25
N GLY A 176 -8.95 4.72 -18.33
CA GLY A 176 -7.95 4.54 -19.39
C GLY A 176 -6.68 5.36 -19.15
N PRO A 177 -5.77 5.46 -20.14
CA PRO A 177 -4.82 6.55 -20.20
C PRO A 177 -5.57 7.85 -20.52
N ASP A 178 -5.25 8.96 -19.86
CA ASP A 178 -5.89 10.25 -20.11
C ASP A 178 -5.08 11.47 -19.64
N GLY A 179 -5.50 12.67 -20.11
CA GLY A 179 -4.99 13.92 -19.56
C GLY A 179 -5.41 14.12 -18.10
N SER A 180 -6.66 13.74 -17.78
CA SER A 180 -7.17 13.65 -16.41
C SER A 180 -8.33 12.64 -16.30
N SER A 181 -8.35 11.77 -15.28
CA SER A 181 -9.36 10.72 -15.04
C SER A 181 -10.20 10.99 -13.78
N TRP A 182 -11.49 10.66 -13.79
CA TRP A 182 -12.38 10.89 -12.63
C TRP A 182 -13.53 9.86 -12.50
N VAL A 183 -13.44 9.03 -11.46
CA VAL A 183 -14.48 8.47 -10.55
C VAL A 183 -15.72 7.76 -11.14
N ARG A 184 -16.10 6.61 -10.56
CA ARG A 184 -17.49 6.08 -10.63
C ARG A 184 -17.84 5.33 -9.33
N LEU A 185 -19.13 5.10 -9.06
CA LEU A 185 -19.74 4.98 -7.72
C LEU A 185 -20.59 3.69 -7.52
N GLY A 186 -21.93 3.82 -7.35
CA GLY A 186 -22.90 2.73 -7.48
C GLY A 186 -24.30 2.97 -6.90
N PRO A 187 -25.12 1.89 -6.74
CA PRO A 187 -26.48 1.94 -6.22
C PRO A 187 -26.52 1.41 -4.77
N ASP A 188 -27.11 0.23 -4.51
CA ASP A 188 -27.65 -0.21 -3.22
C ASP A 188 -27.25 -1.65 -2.81
N GLY A 189 -26.10 -1.90 -2.18
CA GLY A 189 -24.96 -1.01 -1.95
C GLY A 189 -24.10 -0.79 -3.20
N SER A 190 -23.23 0.22 -3.18
CA SER A 190 -22.77 0.95 -4.37
C SER A 190 -21.57 0.43 -5.25
N SER A 191 -21.81 -0.23 -6.42
CA SER A 191 -20.79 -0.86 -7.35
C SER A 191 -20.65 -0.49 -8.89
N TRP A 192 -19.97 0.58 -9.40
CA TRP A 192 -20.07 1.05 -10.85
C TRP A 192 -18.73 1.61 -11.56
N VAL A 193 -18.39 1.34 -12.88
CA VAL A 193 -17.08 1.60 -13.70
C VAL A 193 -17.02 2.71 -14.84
N ARG A 194 -16.04 3.65 -15.02
CA ARG A 194 -16.02 4.65 -16.17
C ARG A 194 -14.66 4.94 -16.89
N LEU A 195 -14.66 5.74 -17.98
CA LEU A 195 -13.74 5.71 -19.17
C LEU A 195 -13.44 7.14 -19.75
N GLY A 196 -12.77 7.26 -20.91
CA GLY A 196 -12.88 8.40 -21.87
C GLY A 196 -11.89 8.40 -23.06
N PRO A 197 -12.03 9.32 -24.07
CA PRO A 197 -11.21 9.38 -25.31
C PRO A 197 -10.13 10.51 -25.34
N ASP A 198 -9.07 10.29 -26.13
CA ASP A 198 -7.84 11.08 -26.37
C ASP A 198 -6.93 11.60 -25.21
N GLY A 199 -6.88 11.10 -23.98
CA GLY A 199 -7.83 10.32 -23.18
C GLY A 199 -8.59 11.25 -22.22
N SER A 200 -9.77 10.86 -21.75
CA SER A 200 -10.57 11.70 -20.83
C SER A 200 -11.11 10.98 -19.60
N SER A 201 -11.46 11.82 -18.62
CA SER A 201 -12.33 11.54 -17.50
C SER A 201 -13.79 11.49 -17.92
N TRP A 202 -14.59 10.73 -17.17
CA TRP A 202 -16.04 10.81 -17.17
C TRP A 202 -16.59 10.23 -15.85
N VAL A 203 -17.42 10.97 -15.11
CA VAL A 203 -18.00 10.53 -13.81
C VAL A 203 -19.41 9.97 -13.95
N ARG A 204 -19.77 8.90 -13.25
CA ARG A 204 -21.18 8.43 -13.18
C ARG A 204 -21.51 7.95 -11.77
N LEU A 205 -22.79 7.75 -11.52
CA LEU A 205 -23.28 6.84 -10.48
C LEU A 205 -22.67 5.43 -10.66
#